data_AF-A0A3P8L6F3-F1
#
_entry.id   AF-A0A3P8L6F3-F1
#
_cell.length_a   1.000
_cell.length_b   1.000
_cell.length_c   1.000
_cell.angle_alpha   90.00
_cell.angle_beta   90.00
_cell.angle_gamma   90.00
#
_symmetry.space_group_name_H-M   'P 1'
#
loop_
_entity.id
_entity.type
_entity.pdbx_description
1 polymer ?
#
loop_
_entity_poly.entity_id
_entity_poly.type
_entity_poly.pdbx_seq_one_letter_code
_entity_poly.pdbx_strand_id
1 'polypeptide(L)'
;MSSVNDSYEKATGSRILAMTGGEAEAAPLLLAQRLNSLFEREAKAGRPRTNNAVAEQLRERNPGLRVSGGYLSALRNGGRANPSIELLRALAAYFEVPVDHFTAPGTDDEAALAAELVMREAGIRALALRAEGLGEASLASIAAIIDNARKLEGLPVAGEQTQNPTD
;
A
#
# COMPACT_ATOMS: atom_id res chain seq x y z
N MET A 1 37.12 -0.56 38.94
CA MET A 1 35.91 -0.83 38.14
C MET A 1 35.67 0.35 37.23
N SER A 2 36.15 0.31 35.99
CA SER A 2 35.63 1.10 34.86
C SER A 2 36.41 0.73 33.61
N SER A 3 35.93 -0.27 32.86
CA SER A 3 36.41 -0.57 31.50
C SER A 3 35.47 -1.57 30.84
N VAL A 4 34.29 -1.10 30.41
CA VAL A 4 33.48 -1.72 29.35
C VAL A 4 32.56 -0.63 28.79
N ASN A 5 33.06 0.32 28.00
CA ASN A 5 32.16 1.20 27.24
C ASN A 5 32.73 1.76 25.92
N ASP A 6 33.76 1.13 25.34
CA ASP A 6 34.44 1.63 24.13
C ASP A 6 34.19 0.79 22.87
N SER A 7 33.28 -0.20 22.92
CA SER A 7 33.07 -1.16 21.83
C SER A 7 31.70 -1.08 21.13
N TYR A 8 30.86 -0.09 21.45
CA TYR A 8 29.52 0.05 20.81
C TYR A 8 29.38 1.24 19.85
N GLU A 9 30.41 2.07 19.67
CA GLU A 9 30.28 3.34 18.92
C GLU A 9 30.95 3.36 17.52
N LYS A 10 31.47 2.22 17.03
CA LYS A 10 32.17 2.17 15.72
C LYS A 10 31.53 1.29 14.63
N ALA A 11 30.35 0.69 14.84
CA ALA A 11 29.78 -0.26 13.86
C ALA A 11 28.48 0.20 13.16
N THR A 12 27.95 1.39 13.46
CA THR A 12 26.67 1.87 12.88
C THR A 12 26.81 3.08 11.94
N GLY A 13 28.04 3.45 11.57
CA GLY A 13 28.34 4.72 10.90
C GLY A 13 28.50 4.73 9.37
N SER A 14 28.35 3.63 8.62
CA SER A 14 28.64 3.66 7.17
C SER A 14 27.91 2.62 6.31
N ARG A 15 26.58 2.54 6.43
CA ARG A 15 25.74 1.87 5.41
C ARG A 15 24.48 2.64 5.03
N ILE A 16 24.50 3.96 5.21
CA ILE A 16 23.46 4.89 4.74
C ILE A 16 23.70 5.34 3.28
N LEU A 17 24.81 4.96 2.63
CA LEU A 17 25.06 5.36 1.25
C LEU A 17 24.71 4.24 0.26
N ALA A 18 23.62 4.47 -0.49
CA ALA A 18 23.09 3.72 -1.64
C ALA A 18 21.81 2.90 -1.42
N MET A 19 20.81 3.44 -0.70
CA MET A 19 19.42 3.20 -1.12
C MET A 19 19.12 4.26 -2.17
N THR A 20 19.03 3.85 -3.43
CA THR A 20 18.65 4.75 -4.53
C THR A 20 17.28 5.35 -4.21
N GLY A 21 17.05 6.63 -4.54
CA GLY A 21 15.81 7.34 -4.16
C GLY A 21 14.50 6.64 -4.57
N GLY A 22 14.57 5.74 -5.57
CA GLY A 22 13.43 4.90 -5.97
C GLY A 22 13.11 3.74 -5.02
N GLU A 23 14.07 3.18 -4.29
CA GLU A 23 13.82 2.08 -3.35
C GLU A 23 13.08 2.54 -2.09
N ALA A 24 13.38 3.73 -1.60
CA ALA A 24 12.72 4.33 -0.44
C ALA A 24 11.25 4.71 -0.74
N GLU A 25 10.96 5.10 -1.99
CA GLU A 25 9.60 5.39 -2.46
C GLU A 25 8.83 4.11 -2.81
N ALA A 26 9.51 3.05 -3.26
CA ALA A 26 8.92 1.76 -3.57
C ALA A 26 8.56 0.93 -2.30
N ALA A 27 9.26 1.13 -1.18
CA ALA A 27 9.02 0.38 0.06
C ALA A 27 7.55 0.42 0.56
N PRO A 28 6.89 1.59 0.69
CA PRO A 28 5.46 1.64 1.02
C PRO A 28 4.57 0.90 0.02
N LEU A 29 4.87 0.98 -1.27
CA LEU A 29 4.10 0.31 -2.33
C LEU A 29 4.28 -1.21 -2.27
N LEU A 30 5.48 -1.67 -1.97
CA LEU A 30 5.79 -3.09 -1.79
C LEU A 30 5.03 -3.67 -0.59
N LEU A 31 5.05 -2.96 0.54
CA LEU A 31 4.28 -3.35 1.72
C LEU A 31 2.77 -3.41 1.40
N ALA A 32 2.27 -2.41 0.67
CA ALA A 32 0.90 -2.34 0.24
C ALA A 32 0.51 -3.53 -0.66
N GLN A 33 1.34 -3.83 -1.66
CA GLN A 33 1.17 -4.97 -2.57
C GLN A 33 1.08 -6.28 -1.79
N ARG A 34 2.07 -6.57 -0.93
CA ARG A 34 2.11 -7.78 -0.13
C ARG A 34 0.89 -7.91 0.78
N LEU A 35 0.51 -6.83 1.46
CA LEU A 35 -0.69 -6.81 2.30
C LEU A 35 -1.97 -7.02 1.48
N ASN A 36 -2.06 -6.44 0.28
CA ASN A 36 -3.20 -6.63 -0.62
C ASN A 36 -3.32 -8.09 -1.07
N SER A 37 -2.21 -8.73 -1.44
CA SER A 37 -2.18 -10.14 -1.83
C SER A 37 -2.68 -11.07 -0.72
N LEU A 38 -2.41 -10.76 0.56
CA LEU A 38 -2.94 -11.54 1.69
C LEU A 38 -4.46 -11.43 1.84
N PHE A 39 -5.02 -10.23 1.67
CA PHE A 39 -6.48 -10.05 1.70
C PHE A 39 -7.16 -10.70 0.49
N GLU A 40 -6.55 -10.62 -0.70
CA GLU A 40 -7.06 -11.31 -1.88
C GLU A 40 -7.05 -12.83 -1.69
N ARG A 41 -6.01 -13.38 -1.05
CA ARG A 41 -5.95 -14.80 -0.71
C ARG A 41 -7.11 -15.20 0.21
N GLU A 42 -7.39 -14.43 1.27
CA GLU A 42 -8.53 -14.67 2.15
C GLU A 42 -9.88 -14.58 1.41
N ALA A 43 -10.02 -13.60 0.51
CA ALA A 43 -11.22 -13.46 -0.32
C ALA A 43 -11.42 -14.67 -1.26
N LYS A 44 -10.36 -15.13 -1.93
CA LYS A 44 -10.39 -16.35 -2.76
C LYS A 44 -10.68 -17.61 -1.95
N ALA A 45 -10.29 -17.64 -0.68
CA ALA A 45 -10.63 -18.71 0.26
C ALA A 45 -12.06 -18.60 0.84
N GLY A 46 -12.90 -17.69 0.31
CA GLY A 46 -14.29 -17.51 0.76
C GLY A 46 -14.43 -16.80 2.11
N ARG A 47 -13.36 -16.16 2.61
CA ARG A 47 -13.33 -15.47 3.91
C ARG A 47 -12.94 -13.98 3.74
N PRO A 48 -13.65 -13.20 2.89
CA PRO A 48 -13.29 -11.79 2.66
C PRO A 48 -13.28 -11.01 3.98
N ARG A 49 -12.21 -10.24 4.20
CA ARG A 49 -12.02 -9.43 5.42
C ARG A 49 -12.02 -7.95 5.10
N THR A 50 -12.76 -7.18 5.89
CA THR A 50 -12.72 -5.72 5.83
C THR A 50 -11.57 -5.18 6.69
N ASN A 51 -11.06 -3.99 6.36
CA ASN A 51 -10.02 -3.35 7.16
C ASN A 51 -10.45 -3.15 8.63
N ASN A 52 -11.71 -2.81 8.88
CA ASN A 52 -12.23 -2.64 10.24
C ASN A 52 -12.23 -3.98 10.99
N ALA A 53 -12.72 -5.06 10.36
CA ALA A 53 -12.75 -6.37 10.99
C ALA A 53 -11.35 -6.91 11.33
N VAL A 54 -10.36 -6.70 10.45
CA VAL A 54 -8.97 -7.06 10.75
C VAL A 54 -8.43 -6.20 11.90
N ALA A 55 -8.63 -4.89 11.87
CA ALA A 55 -8.13 -3.99 12.92
C ALA A 55 -8.73 -4.31 14.30
N GLU A 56 -10.02 -4.67 14.36
CA GLU A 56 -10.70 -5.11 15.58
C GLU A 56 -10.08 -6.39 16.12
N GLN A 57 -9.95 -7.43 15.28
CA GLN A 57 -9.35 -8.70 15.69
C GLN A 57 -7.88 -8.55 16.14
N LEU A 58 -7.13 -7.66 15.50
CA LEU A 58 -5.76 -7.35 15.91
C LEU A 58 -5.71 -6.68 17.30
N ARG A 59 -6.62 -5.75 17.58
CA ARG A 59 -6.74 -5.08 18.89
C ARG A 59 -7.21 -6.03 19.98
N GLU A 60 -8.16 -6.91 19.69
CA GLU A 60 -8.65 -7.92 20.64
C GLU A 60 -7.52 -8.85 21.08
N ARG A 61 -6.70 -9.32 20.13
CA ARG A 61 -5.54 -10.17 20.40
C ARG A 61 -4.36 -9.43 21.02
N ASN A 62 -4.28 -8.11 20.80
CA ASN A 62 -3.17 -7.27 21.23
C ASN A 62 -3.70 -5.93 21.79
N PRO A 63 -4.12 -5.87 23.07
CA PRO A 63 -4.77 -4.69 23.65
C PRO A 63 -3.93 -3.40 23.62
N GLY A 64 -2.60 -3.51 23.50
CA GLY A 64 -1.68 -2.37 23.36
C GLY A 64 -1.50 -1.87 21.93
N LEU A 65 -2.02 -2.57 20.92
CA LEU A 65 -1.77 -2.26 19.53
C LEU A 65 -2.70 -1.14 19.04
N ARG A 66 -2.09 -0.01 18.65
CA ARG A 66 -2.82 1.11 18.04
C ARG A 66 -3.02 0.87 16.55
N VAL A 67 -4.10 0.19 16.20
CA VAL A 67 -4.50 -0.05 14.80
C VAL A 67 -5.98 0.27 14.60
N SER A 68 -6.29 0.92 13.47
CA SER A 68 -7.66 1.22 13.02
C SER A 68 -7.83 0.77 11.57
N GLY A 69 -9.07 0.57 11.13
CA GLY A 69 -9.30 0.21 9.72
C GLY A 69 -8.91 1.32 8.75
N GLY A 70 -8.99 2.60 9.16
CA GLY A 70 -8.45 3.72 8.39
C GLY A 70 -6.92 3.64 8.25
N TYR A 71 -6.22 3.24 9.30
CA TYR A 71 -4.77 3.04 9.23
C TYR A 71 -4.38 1.84 8.35
N LEU A 72 -5.10 0.72 8.45
CA LEU A 72 -4.89 -0.41 7.54
C LEU A 72 -5.20 -0.05 6.08
N SER A 73 -6.22 0.77 5.83
CA SER A 73 -6.50 1.31 4.49
C SER A 73 -5.31 2.13 3.96
N ALA A 74 -4.75 3.02 4.79
CA ALA A 74 -3.60 3.82 4.41
C ALA A 74 -2.35 2.97 4.11
N LEU A 75 -2.12 1.89 4.86
CA LEU A 75 -1.03 0.93 4.58
C LEU A 75 -1.27 0.17 3.27
N ARG A 76 -2.48 -0.31 3.03
CA ARG A 76 -2.87 -1.03 1.80
C ARG A 76 -2.81 -0.18 0.52
N ASN A 77 -2.84 1.13 0.66
CA ASN A 77 -2.76 2.07 -0.45
C ASN A 77 -1.35 2.67 -0.62
N GLY A 78 -0.35 2.21 0.16
CA GLY A 78 1.01 2.75 0.12
C GLY A 78 1.14 4.17 0.67
N GLY A 79 0.09 4.72 1.28
CA GLY A 79 0.11 6.07 1.88
C GLY A 79 0.93 6.16 3.17
N ARG A 80 1.41 5.03 3.70
CA ARG A 80 2.25 4.96 4.91
C ARG A 80 3.35 3.92 4.72
N ALA A 81 4.59 4.33 4.95
CA ALA A 81 5.79 3.53 4.68
C ALA A 81 6.40 2.81 5.88
N ASN A 82 5.94 3.11 7.11
CA ASN A 82 6.63 2.64 8.31
C ASN A 82 5.65 2.28 9.45
N PRO A 83 4.91 1.16 9.35
CA PRO A 83 4.18 0.62 10.49
C PRO A 83 5.13 0.16 11.60
N SER A 84 4.66 0.12 12.84
CA SER A 84 5.46 -0.44 13.93
C SER A 84 5.73 -1.93 13.68
N ILE A 85 6.89 -2.40 14.13
CA ILE A 85 7.25 -3.82 14.05
C ILE A 85 6.26 -4.71 14.82
N GLU A 86 5.62 -4.17 15.86
CA GLU A 86 4.56 -4.85 16.61
C GLU A 86 3.32 -5.08 15.74
N LEU A 87 2.92 -4.07 14.93
CA LEU A 87 1.83 -4.23 13.98
C LEU A 87 2.17 -5.24 12.89
N LEU A 88 3.38 -5.21 12.35
CA LEU A 88 3.83 -6.19 11.35
C LEU A 88 3.80 -7.61 11.92
N ARG A 89 4.26 -7.80 13.15
CA ARG A 89 4.16 -9.09 13.85
C ARG A 89 2.72 -9.55 14.04
N ALA A 90 1.83 -8.65 14.46
CA ALA A 90 0.43 -8.97 14.67
C ALA A 90 -0.28 -9.33 13.35
N LEU A 91 0.02 -8.60 12.27
CA LEU A 91 -0.48 -8.90 10.91
C LEU A 91 0.05 -10.24 10.41
N ALA A 92 1.34 -10.51 10.60
CA ALA A 92 1.97 -11.77 10.21
C ALA A 92 1.31 -12.96 10.92
N ALA A 93 1.08 -12.84 12.23
CA ALA A 93 0.36 -13.85 13.01
C ALA A 93 -1.11 -14.00 12.57
N TYR A 94 -1.77 -12.89 12.20
CA TYR A 94 -3.16 -12.92 11.71
C TYR A 94 -3.30 -13.65 10.38
N PHE A 95 -2.41 -13.36 9.43
CA PHE A 95 -2.43 -13.95 8.09
C PHE A 95 -1.62 -15.24 7.97
N GLU A 96 -1.09 -15.74 9.09
CA GLU A 96 -0.30 -16.97 9.18
C GLU A 96 0.90 -16.97 8.20
N VAL A 97 1.59 -15.84 8.12
CA VAL A 97 2.82 -15.68 7.32
C VAL A 97 4.01 -15.32 8.21
N PRO A 98 5.25 -15.59 7.80
CA PRO A 98 6.43 -15.07 8.48
C PRO A 98 6.44 -13.54 8.46
N VAL A 99 6.96 -12.92 9.53
CA VAL A 99 7.11 -11.44 9.60
C VAL A 99 7.95 -10.91 8.44
N ASP A 100 8.96 -11.70 8.05
CA ASP A 100 9.87 -11.41 6.93
C ASP A 100 9.14 -11.24 5.60
N HIS A 101 7.92 -11.77 5.47
CA HIS A 101 7.08 -11.47 4.31
C HIS A 101 6.91 -9.97 4.10
N PHE A 102 6.78 -9.17 5.18
CA PHE A 102 6.60 -7.71 5.07
C PHE A 102 7.91 -6.92 5.06
N THR A 103 9.00 -7.48 5.59
CA THR A 103 10.26 -6.73 5.82
C THR A 103 11.39 -7.13 4.89
N ALA A 104 11.32 -8.29 4.25
CA ALA A 104 12.33 -8.73 3.30
C ALA A 104 12.41 -7.76 2.11
N PRO A 105 13.61 -7.56 1.53
CA PRO A 105 13.74 -6.84 0.26
C PRO A 105 12.75 -7.37 -0.79
N GLY A 106 12.30 -6.49 -1.68
CA GLY A 106 11.47 -6.89 -2.82
C GLY A 106 12.21 -7.85 -3.74
N THR A 107 11.48 -8.74 -4.41
CA THR A 107 12.02 -9.41 -5.61
C THR A 107 12.12 -8.41 -6.77
N ASP A 108 12.88 -8.75 -7.83
CA ASP A 108 12.97 -7.91 -9.03
C ASP A 108 11.59 -7.64 -9.64
N ASP A 109 10.70 -8.63 -9.66
CA ASP A 109 9.32 -8.50 -10.15
C ASP A 109 8.49 -7.56 -9.28
N GLU A 110 8.58 -7.69 -7.96
CA GLU A 110 7.88 -6.81 -7.03
C GLU A 110 8.40 -5.36 -7.13
N ALA A 111 9.71 -5.19 -7.30
CA ALA A 111 10.33 -3.89 -7.49
C ALA A 111 9.91 -3.25 -8.82
N ALA A 112 9.85 -4.03 -9.90
CA ALA A 112 9.37 -3.58 -11.21
C ALA A 112 7.91 -3.13 -11.14
N LEU A 113 7.05 -3.91 -10.48
CA LEU A 113 5.64 -3.56 -10.30
C LEU A 113 5.48 -2.31 -9.43
N ALA A 114 6.26 -2.17 -8.35
CA ALA A 114 6.24 -0.96 -7.53
C ALA A 114 6.68 0.27 -8.35
N ALA A 115 7.71 0.15 -9.19
CA ALA A 115 8.16 1.22 -10.07
C ALA A 115 7.09 1.60 -11.11
N GLU A 116 6.39 0.62 -11.68
CA GLU A 116 5.25 0.86 -12.59
C GLU A 116 4.14 1.68 -11.90
N LEU A 117 3.80 1.34 -10.65
CA LEU A 117 2.80 2.08 -9.87
C LEU A 117 3.22 3.54 -9.61
N VAL A 118 4.49 3.78 -9.29
CA VAL A 118 5.03 5.15 -9.14
C VAL A 118 4.89 5.93 -10.45
N MET A 119 5.29 5.33 -11.57
CA MET A 119 5.17 5.98 -12.88
C MET A 119 3.71 6.28 -13.26
N ARG A 120 2.79 5.37 -12.95
CA ARG A 120 1.36 5.55 -13.19
C ARG A 120 0.79 6.73 -12.38
N GLU A 121 1.14 6.84 -11.11
CA GLU A 121 0.71 7.95 -10.25
C GLU A 121 1.25 9.30 -10.75
N ALA A 122 2.52 9.34 -11.16
CA ALA A 122 3.12 10.53 -11.76
C ALA A 122 2.37 10.96 -13.04
N GLY A 123 1.96 9.99 -13.88
CA GLY A 123 1.14 10.23 -15.07
C GLY A 123 -0.23 10.84 -14.74
N ILE A 124 -0.93 10.29 -13.74
CA ILE A 124 -2.24 10.80 -13.28
C ILE A 124 -2.11 12.22 -12.74
N ARG A 125 -1.09 12.48 -11.90
CA ARG A 125 -0.81 13.82 -11.37
C ARG A 125 -0.54 14.82 -12.47
N ALA A 126 0.19 14.40 -13.51
CA ALA A 126 0.49 15.25 -14.66
C ALA A 126 -0.77 15.56 -15.50
N LEU A 127 -1.75 14.65 -15.56
CA LEU A 127 -3.06 14.93 -16.17
C LEU A 127 -3.86 15.94 -15.33
N ALA A 128 -3.89 15.80 -14.01
CA ALA A 128 -4.58 16.72 -13.12
C ALA A 128 -4.04 18.16 -13.24
N LEU A 129 -2.72 18.32 -13.29
CA LEU A 129 -2.08 19.63 -13.49
C LEU A 129 -2.43 20.26 -14.85
N ARG A 130 -2.60 19.45 -15.90
CA ARG A 130 -3.04 19.96 -17.22
C ARG A 130 -4.51 20.34 -17.26
N ALA A 131 -5.32 19.72 -16.40
CA ALA A 131 -6.73 20.05 -16.28
C ALA A 131 -6.97 21.34 -15.48
N GLU A 132 -5.95 21.87 -14.79
CA GLU A 132 -6.03 23.12 -14.04
C GLU A 132 -6.38 24.29 -14.96
N GLY A 133 -7.43 25.04 -14.62
CA GLY A 133 -7.90 26.19 -15.40
C GLY A 133 -8.83 25.85 -16.58
N LEU A 134 -9.14 24.57 -16.83
CA LEU A 134 -10.17 24.21 -17.80
C LEU A 134 -11.57 24.56 -17.27
N GLY A 135 -12.43 25.06 -18.17
CA GLY A 135 -13.85 25.27 -17.88
C GLY A 135 -14.63 23.96 -17.80
N GLU A 136 -15.80 23.99 -17.16
CA GLU A 136 -16.63 22.81 -16.89
C GLU A 136 -16.97 21.99 -18.15
N ALA A 137 -17.30 22.66 -19.25
CA ALA A 137 -17.62 21.99 -20.52
C ALA A 137 -16.42 21.19 -21.09
N SER A 138 -15.21 21.72 -20.94
CA SER A 138 -13.98 21.03 -21.37
C SER A 138 -13.65 19.85 -20.47
N LEU A 139 -13.83 20.00 -19.15
CA LEU A 139 -13.66 18.90 -18.20
C LEU A 139 -14.65 17.76 -18.46
N ALA A 140 -15.92 18.07 -18.73
CA ALA A 140 -16.94 17.08 -19.09
C ALA A 140 -16.57 16.32 -20.38
N SER A 141 -16.00 17.02 -21.36
CA SER A 141 -15.53 16.41 -22.61
C SER A 141 -14.37 15.45 -22.39
N ILE A 142 -13.40 15.83 -21.54
CA ILE A 142 -12.28 14.95 -21.16
C ILE A 142 -12.78 13.73 -20.39
N ALA A 143 -13.71 13.90 -19.45
CA ALA A 143 -14.32 12.79 -18.72
C ALA A 143 -15.00 11.79 -19.68
N ALA A 144 -15.77 12.28 -20.66
CA ALA A 144 -16.40 11.43 -21.67
C ALA A 144 -15.39 10.66 -22.53
N ILE A 145 -14.25 11.26 -22.88
CA ILE A 145 -13.15 10.58 -23.59
C ILE A 145 -12.55 9.47 -22.72
N ILE A 146 -12.30 9.74 -21.44
CA ILE A 146 -11.80 8.75 -20.48
C ILE A 146 -12.80 7.59 -20.34
N ASP A 147 -14.09 7.89 -20.22
CA ASP A 147 -15.14 6.86 -20.11
C ASP A 147 -15.24 6.00 -21.38
N ASN A 148 -15.05 6.58 -22.56
CA ASN A 148 -14.99 5.83 -23.80
C ASN A 148 -13.78 4.88 -23.83
N ALA A 149 -12.59 5.38 -23.44
CA ALA A 149 -11.39 4.55 -23.34
C ALA A 149 -11.58 3.39 -22.34
N ARG A 150 -12.18 3.65 -21.18
CA ARG A 150 -12.52 2.62 -20.18
C ARG A 150 -13.43 1.54 -20.76
N LYS A 151 -14.46 1.92 -21.53
CA LYS A 151 -15.36 0.97 -22.21
C LYS A 151 -14.63 0.09 -23.22
N LEU A 152 -13.70 0.65 -24.00
CA LEU A 152 -12.88 -0.11 -24.96
C LEU A 152 -11.98 -1.14 -24.26
N GLU A 153 -11.53 -0.84 -23.04
CA GLU A 153 -10.74 -1.74 -22.21
C GLU A 153 -11.58 -2.70 -21.34
N GLY A 154 -12.91 -2.65 -21.45
CA GLY A 154 -13.81 -3.48 -20.64
C GLY A 154 -13.88 -3.08 -19.16
N LEU A 155 -13.47 -1.86 -18.81
CA LEU A 155 -13.49 -1.31 -17.46
C LEU A 155 -14.82 -0.58 -17.18
N PRO A 156 -15.34 -0.62 -15.93
CA PRO A 156 -16.58 0.07 -15.57
C PRO A 156 -16.41 1.59 -15.66
N VAL A 157 -17.46 2.35 -15.94
CA VAL A 157 -17.39 3.82 -15.99
C VAL A 157 -17.04 4.37 -14.59
N ALA A 158 -16.22 5.42 -14.52
CA ALA A 158 -15.82 6.00 -13.24
C ALA A 158 -17.04 6.63 -12.55
N GLY A 159 -17.50 6.04 -11.44
CA GLY A 159 -18.65 6.55 -10.66
C GLY A 159 -19.91 5.68 -10.72
N GLU A 160 -19.97 4.64 -11.55
CA GLU A 160 -21.02 3.62 -11.47
C GLU A 160 -20.73 2.69 -10.29
N GLN A 161 -21.31 3.00 -9.13
CA GLN A 161 -21.54 2.01 -8.08
C GLN A 161 -22.43 0.94 -8.72
N THR A 162 -21.89 -0.25 -8.98
CA THR A 162 -22.68 -1.44 -9.32
C THR A 162 -23.70 -1.66 -8.20
N GLN A 163 -24.92 -1.15 -8.39
CA GLN A 163 -26.08 -1.53 -7.61
C GLN A 163 -26.30 -3.02 -7.86
N ASN A 164 -25.89 -3.83 -6.88
CA ASN A 164 -26.16 -5.25 -6.90
C ASN A 164 -27.70 -5.42 -6.89
N PRO A 165 -28.29 -6.20 -7.80
CA PRO A 165 -29.70 -6.52 -7.69
C PRO A 165 -29.89 -7.38 -6.44
N THR A 166 -30.62 -6.85 -5.47
CA THR A 166 -31.19 -7.62 -4.38
C THR A 166 -32.22 -8.57 -5.01
N ASP A 167 -31.95 -9.87 -4.93
CA ASP A 167 -32.97 -10.92 -4.98
C ASP A 167 -32.97 -11.61 -3.60
#